data_AF-A0A957FBQ4-F1
#
_entry.id   AF-A0A957FBQ4-F1
#
_cell.length_a   1.000
_cell.length_b   1.000
_cell.length_c   1.000
_cell.angle_alpha   90.00
_cell.angle_beta   90.00
_cell.angle_gamma   90.00
#
_symmetry.space_group_name_H-M   'P 1'
#
loop_
_entity.id
_entity.type
_entity.pdbx_description
1 polymer ?
#
loop_
_entity_poly.entity_id
_entity_poly.type
_entity_poly.pdbx_seq_one_letter_code
_entity_poly.pdbx_strand_id
1 'polypeptide(L)' 'MDYTVMGDTVNLASRIEALNKEYPQHGILISGQTYEALGSRRTEFAFTDLGEIQIRGKATAVQVWAVK' A
#
# COMPACT_ATOMS: atom_id res chain seq x y z
N MET A 1 11.61 -0.61 -26.09
CA MET A 1 10.91 0.63 -25.68
C MET A 1 10.57 0.44 -24.21
N ASP A 2 11.20 1.21 -23.33
CA ASP A 2 10.90 1.16 -21.90
C ASP A 2 9.78 2.15 -21.61
N TYR A 3 8.61 1.63 -21.23
CA TYR A 3 7.53 2.45 -20.69
C TYR A 3 7.73 2.54 -19.18
N THR A 4 8.08 3.74 -18.71
CA THR A 4 8.20 4.03 -17.28
C THR A 4 6.97 4.80 -16.82
N VAL A 5 6.40 4.38 -15.70
CA VAL A 5 5.35 5.14 -15.03
C VAL A 5 6.06 6.11 -14.08
N MET A 6 5.81 7.41 -14.25
CA MET A 6 6.32 8.45 -13.36
C MET A 6 5.16 9.17 -12.70
N GLY A 7 5.31 9.47 -11.41
CA GLY A 7 4.35 10.30 -10.69
C GLY A 7 4.19 9.91 -9.23
N ASP A 8 3.24 10.60 -8.61
CA ASP A 8 2.92 10.48 -7.19
C ASP A 8 2.51 9.06 -6.76
N THR A 9 1.84 8.29 -7.63
CA THR A 9 1.48 6.89 -7.38
C THR A 9 2.72 6.00 -7.24
N VAL A 10 3.74 6.18 -8.08
CA VAL A 10 4.98 5.38 -8.02
C VAL A 10 5.80 5.77 -6.80
N ASN A 11 5.83 7.06 -6.46
CA ASN A 11 6.45 7.53 -5.22
C ASN A 11 5.73 7.02 -3.96
N LEU A 12 4.41 6.87 -4.00
CA LEU A 12 3.64 6.30 -2.91
C LEU A 12 3.94 4.79 -2.77
N ALA A 13 3.94 4.05 -3.87
CA ALA A 13 4.22 2.62 -3.86
C ALA A 13 5.61 2.31 -3.28
N SER A 14 6.65 3.03 -3.68
CA SER A 14 8.01 2.84 -3.13
C SER A 14 8.11 3.21 -1.65
N ARG A 15 7.32 4.19 -1.19
CA ARG A 15 7.27 4.55 0.23
C ARG A 15 6.52 3.49 1.06
N ILE A 16 5.46 2.91 0.53
CA ILE A 16 4.75 1.80 1.19
C ILE A 16 5.65 0.57 1.26
N GLU A 17 6.40 0.26 0.20
CA GLU A 17 7.39 -0.83 0.22
C GLU A 17 8.42 -0.61 1.33
N ALA A 18 8.92 0.62 1.50
CA ALA A 18 9.88 0.93 2.56
C ALA A 18 9.33 0.69 3.97
N LEU A 19 8.00 0.81 4.18
CA LEU A 19 7.34 0.51 5.47
C LEU A 19 7.43 -0.97 5.85
N ASN A 20 7.68 -1.91 4.93
CA ASN A 20 7.89 -3.33 5.27
C ASN A 20 8.96 -3.52 6.35
N LYS A 21 9.93 -2.61 6.45
CA LYS A 21 10.96 -2.66 7.50
C LYS A 21 10.40 -2.50 8.91
N GLU A 22 9.30 -1.78 9.04
CA GLU A 22 8.59 -1.54 10.30
C GLU A 22 7.58 -2.67 10.60
N TYR A 23 7.20 -3.44 9.58
CA TYR A 23 6.26 -4.55 9.66
C TYR A 23 6.85 -5.86 9.11
N PRO A 24 7.97 -6.37 9.67
CA PRO A 24 8.69 -7.51 9.12
C PRO A 24 7.88 -8.82 9.09
N GLN A 25 6.79 -8.89 9.86
CA GLN A 25 5.84 -10.01 9.84
C GLN A 25 4.90 -10.03 8.62
N HIS A 26 4.95 -9.01 7.77
CA HIS A 26 4.09 -8.86 6.59
C HIS A 26 4.95 -8.82 5.32
N GLY A 27 4.66 -9.70 4.35
CA GLY A 27 5.43 -9.78 3.09
C GLY A 27 4.92 -8.82 2.01
N ILE A 28 3.66 -8.40 2.09
CA ILE A 28 3.01 -7.56 1.09
C ILE A 28 2.18 -6.50 1.80
N LEU A 29 2.43 -5.23 1.48
CA LEU A 29 1.63 -4.09 1.91
C LEU A 29 0.97 -3.43 0.71
N ILE A 30 -0.26 -3.00 0.90
CA ILE A 30 -1.05 -2.29 -0.11
C ILE A 30 -1.66 -1.02 0.47
N SER A 31 -1.86 -0.02 -0.37
CA SER A 31 -2.60 1.18 0.00
C SER A 31 -4.09 0.89 0.17
N GLY A 32 -4.79 1.75 0.91
CA GLY A 32 -6.25 1.73 1.00
C GLY A 32 -6.92 1.85 -0.37
N GLN A 33 -6.35 2.61 -1.32
CA GLN A 33 -6.88 2.69 -2.68
C GLN A 33 -6.80 1.34 -3.40
N THR A 34 -5.70 0.61 -3.24
CA THR A 34 -5.54 -0.75 -3.80
C THR A 34 -6.53 -1.71 -3.15
N TYR A 35 -6.67 -1.65 -1.81
CA TYR A 35 -7.66 -2.44 -1.09
C TYR A 35 -9.08 -2.15 -1.62
N GLU A 36 -9.41 -0.88 -1.83
CA GLU A 36 -10.71 -0.48 -2.34
C GLU A 36 -10.98 -0.99 -3.76
N ALA A 37 -9.98 -0.87 -4.64
CA ALA A 37 -10.06 -1.29 -6.04
C ALA A 37 -10.27 -2.79 -6.25
N LEU A 38 -9.98 -3.64 -5.25
CA LEU A 38 -10.24 -5.09 -5.34
C LEU A 38 -11.74 -5.42 -5.36
N GLY A 39 -12.60 -4.54 -4.85
CA GLY A 39 -14.06 -4.75 -4.85
C GLY A 39 -14.47 -6.09 -4.22
N SER A 40 -15.29 -6.88 -4.93
CA SER A 40 -15.75 -8.20 -4.46
C SER A 40 -14.62 -9.22 -4.27
N ARG A 41 -13.47 -9.02 -4.92
CA ARG A 41 -12.32 -9.93 -4.84
C ARG A 41 -11.60 -9.85 -3.51
N ARG A 42 -11.95 -8.89 -2.64
CA ARG A 42 -11.39 -8.81 -1.28
C ARG A 42 -11.64 -10.09 -0.48
N THR A 43 -12.72 -10.82 -0.74
CA THR A 43 -12.99 -12.09 -0.04
C THR A 43 -12.05 -13.23 -0.45
N GLU A 44 -11.27 -13.07 -1.53
CA GLU A 44 -10.27 -14.05 -1.98
C GLU A 44 -8.97 -14.00 -1.14
N PHE A 45 -8.77 -12.96 -0.34
CA PHE A 45 -7.53 -12.71 0.40
C PHE A 45 -7.79 -12.43 1.88
N ALA A 46 -6.80 -12.71 2.73
CA ALA A 46 -6.81 -12.31 4.12
C ALA A 46 -6.04 -11.00 4.29
N PHE A 47 -6.65 -10.03 4.98
CA PHE A 47 -6.05 -8.72 5.21
C PHE A 47 -5.85 -8.44 6.69
N THR A 48 -4.80 -7.68 7.02
CA THR A 48 -4.61 -7.07 8.33
C THR A 48 -4.59 -5.56 8.16
N ASP A 49 -5.50 -4.87 8.86
CA ASP A 49 -5.54 -3.42 8.90
C ASP A 49 -4.34 -2.91 9.72
N LEU A 50 -3.48 -2.08 9.12
CA LEU A 50 -2.34 -1.44 9.79
C LEU A 50 -2.63 0.01 10.20
N GLY A 51 -3.82 0.52 9.85
CA GLY A 51 -4.30 1.86 10.12
C GLY A 51 -3.82 2.92 9.13
N GLU A 52 -4.11 4.16 9.49
CA GLU A 52 -3.68 5.34 8.78
C GLU A 52 -2.23 5.71 9.13
N ILE A 53 -1.34 5.65 8.15
CA ILE A 53 0.08 5.91 8.31
C ILE A 53 0.45 7.22 7.60
N GLN A 54 1.17 8.10 8.32
CA GLN A 54 1.70 9.32 7.74
C GLN A 54 2.88 9.00 6.82
N ILE A 55 2.62 9.02 5.52
CA ILE A 55 3.65 8.83 4.50
C ILE A 55 4.20 10.20 4.13
N ARG A 56 5.53 10.34 4.22
CA ARG A 56 6.25 11.56 3.81
C ARG A 56 5.70 12.02 2.45
N GLY A 57 5.54 13.33 2.25
CA GLY A 57 5.09 13.89 0.96
C GLY A 57 3.61 13.68 0.63
N LYS A 58 2.83 13.03 1.50
CA LYS A 58 1.37 13.07 1.46
C LYS A 58 0.85 14.09 2.45
N ALA A 59 -0.17 14.83 2.04
CA ALA A 59 -0.83 15.83 2.88
C ALA A 59 -1.74 15.18 3.94
N THR A 60 -2.26 14.00 3.64
CA THR A 60 -3.11 13.20 4.53
C THR A 60 -2.44 11.86 4.82
N ALA A 61 -2.81 11.27 5.96
CA ALA A 61 -2.43 9.88 6.23
C ALA A 61 -2.97 8.97 5.11
N VAL A 62 -2.27 7.86 4.88
CA VAL A 62 -2.69 6.85 3.93
C VAL A 62 -3.02 5.60 4.73
N GLN A 63 -4.24 5.10 4.55
CA GLN A 63 -4.63 3.79 5.06
C GLN A 63 -3.75 2.70 4.43
N VAL A 64 -3.18 1.82 5.25
CA VAL A 64 -2.33 0.71 4.78
C VAL A 64 -2.88 -0.63 5.26
N TRP A 65 -2.79 -1.63 4.40
CA TRP A 65 -3.20 -3.00 4.69
C TRP A 65 -2.06 -3.96 4.40
N ALA A 66 -1.92 -5.00 5.20
CA ALA A 66 -1.08 -6.15 4.88
C ALA A 66 -1.93 -7.27 4.27
N VAL A 67 -1.36 -7.97 3.28
CA VAL A 67 -1.95 -9.18 2.68
C VAL A 67 -1.25 -10.42 3.23
N LYS A 68 -2.02 -11.44 3.61
CA LYS A 68 -1.53 -12.75 4.03
C LYS A 68 -1.74 -13.81 2.95
#